data_AF-A0A2E5FZG5-F1
#
_entry.id   AF-A0A2E5FZG5-F1
#
_cell.length_a   1.000
_cell.length_b   1.000
_cell.length_c   1.000
_cell.angle_alpha   90.00
_cell.angle_beta   90.00
_cell.angle_gamma   90.00
#
_symmetry.space_group_name_H-M   'P 1'
#
loop_
_entity.id
_entity.type
_entity.pdbx_description
1 polymer ?
#
loop_
_entity_poly.entity_id
_entity_poly.type
_entity_poly.pdbx_seq_one_letter_code
_entity_poly.pdbx_strand_id
1 'polypeptide(L)'
;MNTTERGFTLVEVLIALAVLAIALTAFVSAGAQNADYATYIRDRTIAQWVARNQLVAFQLATDWPSVGTQEDDVQMAGSTWHWQADIQTSPDPAVRRVDMRVFAVDPDDDTPSEEALLLISGFLTQHPEAADGPGNTEDSNNTGTSASDINQGSAS
;
A
#
# COMPACT_ATOMS: atom_id res chain seq x y z
N MET A 1 -23.91 22.87 -73.11
CA MET A 1 -22.61 22.79 -72.42
C MET A 1 -22.54 21.41 -71.80
N ASN A 2 -21.85 20.46 -72.43
CA ASN A 2 -21.78 19.10 -71.93
C ASN A 2 -20.69 19.03 -70.87
N THR A 3 -21.10 19.02 -69.60
CA THR A 3 -20.23 18.70 -68.47
C THR A 3 -19.99 17.19 -68.48
N THR A 4 -18.83 16.76 -68.95
CA THR A 4 -18.44 15.35 -68.88
C THR A 4 -18.15 14.99 -67.41
N GLU A 5 -19.05 14.26 -66.77
CA GLU A 5 -18.79 13.66 -65.47
C GLU A 5 -17.70 12.60 -65.61
N ARG A 6 -16.58 12.79 -64.91
CA ARG A 6 -15.50 11.81 -64.85
C ARG A 6 -15.90 10.73 -63.85
N GLY A 7 -16.16 9.52 -64.33
CA GLY A 7 -16.39 8.35 -63.48
C GLY A 7 -15.13 7.97 -62.71
N PHE A 8 -15.30 7.45 -61.49
CA PHE A 8 -14.22 6.95 -60.64
C PHE A 8 -13.48 5.80 -61.31
N THR A 9 -12.14 5.82 -61.26
CA THR A 9 -11.33 4.71 -61.74
C THR A 9 -11.28 3.58 -60.70
N LEU A 10 -11.15 2.33 -61.16
CA LEU A 10 -11.02 1.17 -60.28
C LEU A 10 -9.79 1.30 -59.35
N VAL A 11 -8.69 1.87 -59.88
CA VAL A 11 -7.45 2.10 -59.13
C VAL A 11 -7.66 3.07 -57.96
N GLU A 12 -8.51 4.09 -58.12
CA GLU A 12 -8.77 5.08 -57.07
C GLU A 12 -9.51 4.47 -55.87
N VAL A 13 -10.50 3.61 -56.13
CA VAL A 13 -11.21 2.88 -55.07
C VAL A 13 -10.26 1.89 -54.37
N LEU A 14 -9.38 1.21 -55.10
CA LEU A 14 -8.38 0.32 -54.51
C LEU A 14 -7.40 1.07 -53.62
N ILE A 15 -6.89 2.22 -54.06
CA ILE A 15 -5.99 3.05 -53.26
C ILE A 15 -6.71 3.59 -52.02
N ALA A 16 -7.95 4.07 -52.16
CA ALA A 16 -8.74 4.57 -51.04
C ALA A 16 -8.96 3.48 -49.98
N LEU A 17 -9.31 2.26 -50.39
CA LEU A 17 -9.45 1.13 -49.49
C LEU A 17 -8.12 0.73 -48.85
N ALA A 18 -7.01 0.77 -49.59
CA ALA A 18 -5.70 0.48 -49.04
C ALA A 18 -5.30 1.48 -47.93
N VAL A 19 -5.48 2.78 -48.18
CA VAL A 19 -5.23 3.83 -47.18
C VAL A 19 -6.16 3.68 -45.98
N LEU A 20 -7.45 3.41 -46.21
CA LEU A 20 -8.42 3.19 -45.16
C LEU A 20 -8.05 1.98 -44.29
N ALA A 21 -7.64 0.87 -44.89
CA ALA A 21 -7.25 -0.33 -44.15
C ALA A 21 -6.05 -0.07 -43.23
N ILE A 22 -5.05 0.68 -43.70
CA ILE A 22 -3.90 1.09 -42.89
C ILE A 22 -4.34 1.99 -41.73
N ALA A 23 -5.20 2.98 -42.01
CA ALA A 23 -5.71 3.90 -40.99
C ALA A 23 -6.51 3.16 -39.90
N LEU A 24 -7.37 2.22 -40.27
CA LEU A 24 -8.13 1.40 -39.32
C LEU A 24 -7.23 0.49 -38.48
N THR A 25 -6.17 -0.07 -39.08
CA THR A 25 -5.19 -0.88 -38.35
C THR A 25 -4.48 -0.05 -37.27
N ALA A 26 -4.03 1.16 -37.63
CA ALA A 26 -3.42 2.09 -36.69
C ALA A 26 -4.40 2.49 -35.57
N PHE A 27 -5.68 2.70 -35.91
CA PHE A 27 -6.72 3.03 -34.95
C PHE A 27 -6.97 1.91 -33.94
N VAL A 28 -7.10 0.66 -34.40
CA VAL A 28 -7.29 -0.50 -33.51
C VAL A 28 -6.07 -0.69 -32.60
N SER A 29 -4.86 -0.56 -33.14
CA SER A 29 -3.62 -0.64 -32.35
C SER A 29 -3.56 0.44 -31.27
N ALA A 30 -3.91 1.69 -31.62
CA ALA A 30 -3.98 2.79 -30.65
C ALA A 30 -5.03 2.54 -29.56
N GLY A 31 -6.17 1.93 -29.92
CA GLY A 31 -7.20 1.52 -28.95
C GLY A 31 -6.71 0.46 -27.97
N ALA A 32 -6.02 -0.57 -28.48
CA ALA A 32 -5.42 -1.61 -27.63
C ALA A 32 -4.39 -1.02 -26.66
N GLN A 33 -3.49 -0.17 -27.18
CA GLN A 33 -2.50 0.52 -26.35
C GLN A 33 -3.15 1.35 -25.23
N ASN A 34 -4.26 2.04 -25.53
CA ASN A 34 -4.99 2.83 -24.53
C ASN A 34 -5.60 1.94 -23.42
N ALA A 35 -6.15 0.79 -23.79
CA ALA A 35 -6.65 -0.18 -22.82
C ALA A 35 -5.53 -0.68 -21.88
N ASP A 36 -4.35 -1.00 -22.42
CA ASP A 36 -3.19 -1.42 -21.63
C ASP A 36 -2.74 -0.32 -20.65
N TYR A 37 -2.71 0.94 -21.11
CA TYR A 37 -2.41 2.08 -20.24
C TYR A 37 -3.43 2.24 -19.11
N ALA A 38 -4.72 2.04 -19.38
CA ALA A 38 -5.75 2.13 -18.34
C ALA A 38 -5.54 1.07 -17.24
N THR A 39 -5.19 -0.17 -17.63
CA THR A 39 -4.85 -1.25 -16.70
C THR A 39 -3.62 -0.88 -15.87
N TYR A 40 -2.54 -0.41 -16.51
CA TYR A 40 -1.33 0.00 -15.80
C TYR A 40 -1.59 1.08 -14.73
N ILE A 41 -2.39 2.11 -15.05
CA ILE A 41 -2.74 3.17 -14.09
C ILE A 41 -3.59 2.64 -12.94
N ARG A 42 -4.54 1.74 -13.23
CA ARG A 42 -5.34 1.06 -12.21
C ARG A 42 -4.43 0.29 -11.26
N ASP A 43 -3.53 -0.54 -11.78
CA ASP A 43 -2.64 -1.40 -11.00
C ASP A 43 -1.70 -0.57 -10.13
N ARG A 44 -1.12 0.49 -10.68
CA ARG A 44 -0.31 1.45 -9.92
C ARG A 44 -1.07 2.11 -8.78
N THR A 45 -2.36 2.41 -8.98
CA THR A 45 -3.22 2.99 -7.94
C THR A 45 -3.48 1.99 -6.82
N ILE A 46 -3.76 0.73 -7.15
CA ILE A 46 -3.97 -0.32 -6.16
C ILE A 46 -2.67 -0.61 -5.40
N ALA A 47 -1.55 -0.74 -6.10
CA ALA A 47 -0.23 -0.90 -5.48
C ALA A 47 0.09 0.24 -4.51
N GLN A 48 -0.33 1.48 -4.83
CA GLN A 48 -0.20 2.61 -3.92
C GLN A 48 -1.05 2.46 -2.65
N TRP A 49 -2.27 1.91 -2.75
CA TRP A 49 -3.08 1.62 -1.57
C TRP A 49 -2.50 0.49 -0.73
N VAL A 50 -2.00 -0.57 -1.36
CA VAL A 50 -1.25 -1.65 -0.69
C VAL A 50 -0.08 -1.06 0.10
N ALA A 51 0.77 -0.28 -0.54
CA ALA A 51 1.93 0.33 0.11
C ALA A 51 1.54 1.23 1.28
N ARG A 52 0.52 2.08 1.11
CA ARG A 52 0.04 2.96 2.18
C ARG A 52 -0.51 2.19 3.37
N ASN A 53 -1.29 1.14 3.12
CA ASN A 53 -1.83 0.30 4.18
C ASN A 53 -0.70 -0.35 4.98
N GLN A 54 0.31 -0.87 4.30
CA GLN A 54 1.45 -1.51 4.97
C GLN A 54 2.32 -0.50 5.72
N LEU A 55 2.54 0.70 5.18
CA LEU A 55 3.24 1.78 5.90
C LEU A 55 2.49 2.20 7.17
N VAL A 56 1.16 2.31 7.10
CA VAL A 56 0.33 2.60 8.27
C VAL A 56 0.40 1.46 9.28
N ALA A 57 0.41 0.20 8.84
CA ALA A 57 0.60 -0.95 9.73
C ALA A 57 1.93 -0.87 10.49
N PHE A 58 3.02 -0.49 9.82
CA PHE A 58 4.32 -0.26 10.47
C PHE A 58 4.30 0.91 11.47
N GLN A 59 3.51 1.95 11.23
CA GLN A 59 3.39 3.09 12.15
C GLN A 59 2.54 2.77 13.39
N LEU A 60 1.57 1.86 13.26
CA LEU A 60 0.68 1.43 14.33
C LEU A 60 1.23 0.24 15.14
N ALA A 61 2.25 -0.44 14.62
CA ALA A 61 2.89 -1.54 15.31
C ALA A 61 3.45 -1.07 16.67
N THR A 62 3.12 -1.81 17.73
CA THR A 62 3.62 -1.52 19.09
C THR A 62 5.13 -1.74 19.19
N ASP A 63 5.64 -2.73 18.47
CA ASP A 63 7.06 -3.05 18.44
C ASP A 63 7.80 -2.23 17.37
N TRP A 64 8.94 -1.65 17.75
CA TRP A 64 9.77 -0.87 16.84
C TRP A 64 10.35 -1.76 15.72
N PRO A 65 9.99 -1.54 14.44
CA PRO A 65 10.13 -2.56 13.41
C PRO A 65 11.58 -2.81 13.05
N SER A 66 12.06 -4.05 13.25
CA SER A 66 13.47 -4.42 13.11
C SER A 66 14.07 -4.04 11.76
N VAL A 67 15.33 -3.61 11.78
CA VAL A 67 16.12 -3.34 10.57
C VAL A 67 16.28 -4.64 9.78
N GLY A 68 16.10 -4.56 8.47
CA GLY A 68 16.11 -5.71 7.57
C GLY A 68 15.02 -5.61 6.49
N THR A 69 14.88 -6.69 5.74
CA THR A 69 13.85 -6.82 4.71
C THR A 69 12.69 -7.62 5.28
N GLN A 70 11.48 -7.08 5.14
CA GLN A 70 10.22 -7.79 5.44
C GLN A 70 9.42 -7.86 4.15
N GLU A 71 8.80 -8.99 3.89
CA GLU A 71 8.00 -9.20 2.69
C GLU A 71 6.85 -10.16 3.00
N ASP A 72 5.72 -9.95 2.32
CA ASP A 72 4.53 -10.78 2.43
C ASP A 72 3.62 -10.55 1.22
N ASP A 73 2.61 -11.41 1.07
CA ASP A 73 1.60 -11.30 0.04
C ASP A 73 0.29 -10.74 0.61
N VAL A 74 -0.39 -9.91 -0.18
CA VAL A 74 -1.68 -9.33 0.20
C VAL A 74 -2.66 -9.35 -0.96
N GLN A 75 -3.89 -9.74 -0.64
CA GLN A 75 -4.99 -9.68 -1.58
C GLN A 75 -5.63 -8.29 -1.55
N MET A 76 -5.68 -7.61 -2.70
CA MET A 76 -6.41 -6.35 -2.84
C MET A 76 -7.05 -6.21 -4.22
N ALA A 77 -8.30 -5.72 -4.25
CA ALA A 77 -9.05 -5.47 -5.47
C ALA A 77 -9.18 -6.69 -6.41
N GLY A 78 -9.16 -7.90 -5.84
CA GLY A 78 -9.27 -9.16 -6.58
C GLY A 78 -7.96 -9.69 -7.16
N SER A 79 -6.83 -9.02 -6.91
CA SER A 79 -5.48 -9.49 -7.32
C SER A 79 -4.56 -9.67 -6.10
N THR A 80 -3.60 -10.57 -6.21
CA THR A 80 -2.54 -10.77 -5.22
C THR A 80 -1.40 -9.78 -5.51
N TRP A 81 -0.82 -9.23 -4.45
CA TRP A 81 0.27 -8.27 -4.51
C TRP A 81 1.36 -8.72 -3.55
N HIS A 82 2.58 -8.79 -4.05
CA HIS A 82 3.74 -9.05 -3.20
C HIS A 82 4.33 -7.70 -2.79
N TRP A 83 4.55 -7.47 -1.50
CA TRP A 83 5.20 -6.26 -1.02
C TRP A 83 6.50 -6.61 -0.32
N GLN A 84 7.48 -5.73 -0.45
CA GLN A 84 8.77 -5.83 0.19
C GLN A 84 9.13 -4.49 0.82
N ALA A 85 9.42 -4.49 2.11
CA ALA A 85 9.82 -3.33 2.89
C ALA A 85 11.26 -3.49 3.38
N ASP A 86 12.14 -2.63 2.88
CA ASP A 86 13.53 -2.55 3.32
C ASP A 86 13.67 -1.47 4.38
N ILE A 87 13.89 -1.90 5.63
CA ILE A 87 14.00 -1.02 6.79
C ILE A 87 15.48 -0.79 7.09
N GLN A 88 15.89 0.48 7.03
CA GLN A 88 17.27 0.91 7.21
C GLN A 88 17.40 1.84 8.43
N THR A 89 18.55 1.77 9.10
CA THR A 89 18.90 2.73 10.15
C THR A 89 19.09 4.13 9.55
N SER A 90 18.67 5.14 10.30
CA SER A 90 18.97 6.54 9.99
C SER A 90 20.03 7.08 10.96
N PRO A 91 20.64 8.24 10.67
CA PRO A 91 21.57 8.88 11.61
C PRO A 91 20.96 9.20 12.97
N ASP A 92 19.65 9.46 13.00
CA ASP A 92 18.87 9.57 14.24
C ASP A 92 18.36 8.17 14.65
N PRO A 93 18.75 7.63 15.83
CA PRO A 93 18.27 6.33 16.32
C PRO A 93 16.75 6.25 16.51
N ALA A 94 16.08 7.39 16.68
CA ALA A 94 14.62 7.48 16.79
C ALA A 94 13.91 7.44 15.42
N VAL A 95 14.67 7.41 14.32
CA VAL A 95 14.17 7.41 12.95
C VAL A 95 14.66 6.19 12.20
N ARG A 96 13.75 5.52 11.50
CA ARG A 96 14.09 4.47 10.52
C ARG A 96 13.58 4.86 9.16
N ARG A 97 14.36 4.63 8.11
CA ARG A 97 13.91 4.77 6.73
C ARG A 97 13.31 3.44 6.28
N VAL A 98 12.19 3.50 5.59
CA VAL A 98 11.55 2.32 4.99
C VAL A 98 11.38 2.57 3.50
N ASP A 99 11.97 1.71 2.69
CA ASP A 99 11.74 1.69 1.24
C ASP A 99 10.79 0.54 0.94
N MET A 100 9.60 0.86 0.45
CA MET A 100 8.53 -0.10 0.20
C MET A 100 8.31 -0.30 -1.29
N ARG A 101 8.52 -1.53 -1.75
CA ARG A 101 8.30 -1.99 -3.11
C ARG A 101 7.04 -2.84 -3.17
N VAL A 102 6.25 -2.67 -4.23
CA VAL A 102 5.06 -3.48 -4.49
C VAL A 102 5.15 -4.05 -5.90
N PHE A 103 4.93 -5.35 -6.00
CA PHE A 103 4.98 -6.15 -7.22
C PHE A 103 3.60 -6.72 -7.50
N ALA A 104 3.21 -6.77 -8.77
CA ALA A 104 2.03 -7.54 -9.16
C ALA A 104 2.39 -9.02 -9.13
N VAL A 105 1.46 -9.87 -8.73
CA VAL A 105 1.62 -11.31 -8.81
C VAL A 105 0.82 -11.82 -10.00
N ASP A 106 1.45 -12.62 -10.85
CA ASP A 106 0.78 -13.25 -11.98
C ASP A 106 -0.21 -14.31 -11.44
N PRO A 107 -1.51 -14.22 -11.77
CA PRO A 107 -2.50 -15.16 -11.26
C PRO A 107 -2.34 -16.60 -11.78
N ASP A 108 -1.60 -16.82 -12.88
CA ASP A 108 -1.46 -18.14 -13.49
C ASP A 108 -0.35 -18.97 -12.81
N ASP A 109 0.72 -18.34 -12.33
CA ASP A 109 1.89 -19.02 -11.73
C ASP A 109 2.28 -18.54 -10.32
N ASP A 110 1.52 -17.59 -9.76
CA ASP A 110 1.71 -17.00 -8.42
C ASP A 110 3.11 -16.38 -8.23
N THR A 111 3.75 -15.95 -9.32
CA THR A 111 5.06 -15.31 -9.28
C THR A 111 4.96 -13.79 -9.26
N PRO A 112 5.75 -13.11 -8.40
CA PRO A 112 5.87 -11.66 -8.46
C PRO A 112 6.53 -11.19 -9.76
N SER A 113 6.09 -10.04 -10.26
CA SER A 113 6.70 -9.37 -11.40
C SER A 113 8.19 -9.07 -11.17
N GLU A 114 9.02 -9.16 -12.21
CA GLU A 114 10.47 -8.88 -12.11
C GLU A 114 10.76 -7.45 -11.65
N GLU A 115 9.88 -6.51 -12.02
CA GLU A 115 9.99 -5.10 -11.66
C GLU A 115 8.90 -4.71 -10.66
N ALA A 116 9.27 -3.85 -9.71
CA ALA A 116 8.31 -3.24 -8.79
C ALA A 116 7.47 -2.22 -9.55
N LEU A 117 6.14 -2.35 -9.46
CA LEU A 117 5.21 -1.37 -10.03
C LEU A 117 5.27 -0.02 -9.31
N LEU A 118 5.66 -0.04 -8.04
CA LEU A 118 5.76 1.13 -7.20
C LEU A 118 6.86 0.97 -6.15
N LEU A 119 7.60 2.06 -5.93
CA LEU A 119 8.50 2.25 -4.80
C LEU A 119 8.05 3.50 -4.02
N ILE A 120 7.81 3.37 -2.72
CA ILE A 120 7.56 4.49 -1.81
C ILE A 120 8.60 4.45 -0.69
N SER A 121 9.34 5.54 -0.53
CA SER A 121 10.21 5.75 0.63
C SER A 121 9.47 6.54 1.71
N GLY A 122 9.56 6.08 2.96
CA GLY A 122 9.00 6.73 4.13
C GLY A 122 9.98 6.75 5.30
N PHE A 123 9.65 7.53 6.32
CA PHE A 123 10.37 7.54 7.59
C PHE A 123 9.41 7.17 8.71
N LEU A 124 9.83 6.22 9.53
CA LEU A 124 9.16 5.84 10.76
C LEU A 124 9.84 6.55 11.92
N THR A 125 9.05 7.10 12.82
CA THR A 125 9.51 7.77 14.04
C THR A 125 8.94 7.07 15.25
N GLN A 126 9.77 6.76 16.24
CA GLN A 126 9.25 6.26 17.51
C GLN A 126 8.61 7.44 18.24
N HIS A 127 7.30 7.37 18.51
CA HIS A 127 6.73 8.26 19.51
C HIS A 127 7.31 7.80 20.84
N PRO A 128 8.02 8.65 21.61
CA PRO A 128 8.45 8.27 22.93
C PRO A 128 7.18 7.97 23.74
N GLU A 129 6.94 6.69 24.02
CA GLU A 129 6.10 6.31 25.15
C GLU A 129 6.62 7.11 26.34
N ALA A 130 5.70 7.78 27.04
CA ALA A 130 6.00 8.60 28.19
C ALA A 130 6.72 7.75 29.25
N ALA A 131 8.05 7.73 29.16
CA ALA A 131 8.91 7.25 30.23
C ALA A 131 8.63 8.16 31.44
N ASP A 132 8.16 7.56 32.53
CA ASP A 132 7.73 8.14 33.81
C ASP A 132 6.33 8.79 33.88
N GLY A 133 5.30 7.95 34.00
CA GLY A 133 4.14 8.24 34.86
C GLY A 133 4.38 7.68 36.27
N PRO A 134 4.08 8.41 37.36
CA PRO A 134 4.49 8.01 38.71
C PRO A 134 3.74 6.75 39.17
N GLY A 135 4.47 5.89 39.88
CA GLY A 135 4.09 4.54 40.26
C GLY A 135 2.73 4.38 40.94
N ASN A 136 2.01 3.36 40.48
CA ASN A 136 0.90 2.77 41.21
C ASN A 136 1.51 1.92 42.33
N THR A 137 1.78 2.53 43.49
CA THR A 137 1.94 1.78 44.73
C THR A 137 0.58 1.19 45.07
N GLU A 138 0.38 -0.09 44.73
CA GLU A 138 -0.72 -0.90 45.26
C GLU A 138 -0.57 -0.95 46.79
N ASP A 139 -1.33 -0.09 47.45
CA ASP A 139 -1.45 0.00 48.90
C ASP A 139 -2.14 -1.28 49.41
N SER A 140 -1.33 -2.32 49.60
CA SER A 140 -1.72 -3.56 50.27
C SER A 140 -1.80 -3.30 51.77
N ASN A 141 -2.90 -2.72 52.26
CA ASN A 141 -3.20 -2.75 53.69
C ASN A 141 -4.51 -3.47 53.98
N ASN A 142 -4.32 -4.78 54.11
CA ASN A 142 -5.18 -5.77 54.68
C ASN A 142 -5.84 -5.28 55.98
N THR A 143 -7.16 -5.38 55.98
CA THR A 143 -8.07 -5.24 57.12
C THR A 143 -7.77 -6.31 58.18
N GLY A 144 -6.96 -5.93 59.16
CA GLY A 144 -6.70 -6.71 60.38
C GLY A 144 -7.25 -6.00 61.62
N THR A 145 -8.50 -6.31 61.95
CA THR A 145 -9.06 -6.43 63.31
C THR A 145 -8.19 -5.94 64.48
N SER A 146 -8.63 -4.86 65.13
CA SER A 146 -8.65 -4.79 66.60
C SER A 146 -9.82 -3.90 67.02
N ALA A 147 -10.88 -4.57 67.43
CA ALA A 147 -12.00 -3.98 68.11
C ALA A 147 -11.52 -3.32 69.41
N SER A 148 -11.70 -2.01 69.48
CA SER A 148 -12.32 -1.31 70.61
C SER A 148 -12.17 -1.98 71.98
N ASP A 149 -11.17 -1.51 72.72
CA ASP A 149 -11.17 -1.57 74.19
C ASP A 149 -12.41 -0.86 74.71
N ILE A 150 -13.40 -1.66 75.12
CA ILE A 150 -14.58 -1.24 75.83
C ILE A 150 -14.29 -1.36 77.33
N ASN A 151 -14.58 -0.27 78.03
CA ASN A 151 -15.14 -0.22 79.37
C ASN A 151 -14.22 0.15 80.54
N GLN A 152 -14.27 1.45 80.78
CA GLN A 152 -14.10 2.17 82.03
C GLN A 152 -14.69 1.41 83.24
N GLY A 153 -13.87 1.23 84.28
CA GLY A 153 -14.31 0.86 85.61
C GLY A 153 -14.93 2.06 86.33
N SER A 154 -16.19 1.92 86.74
CA SER A 154 -16.83 2.74 87.77
C SER A 154 -17.24 1.82 88.91
N ALA A 155 -16.65 2.01 90.08
CA ALA A 155 -17.14 1.61 91.40
C ALA A 155 -16.68 2.75 92.35
N SER A 156 -17.61 3.56 92.86
CA SER A 156 -18.22 3.40 94.20
C SER A 156 -17.20 3.43 95.32
#